data_AF-A0A6C0Y3H3-F1
#
_entry.id   AF-A0A6C0Y3H3-F1
#
_cell.length_a   1.000
_cell.length_b   1.000
_cell.length_c   1.000
_cell.angle_alpha   90.00
_cell.angle_beta   90.00
_cell.angle_gamma   90.00
#
_symmetry.space_group_name_H-M   'P 1'
#
loop_
_entity.id
_entity.type
_entity.pdbx_description
1 polymer ?
#
loop_
_entity_poly.entity_id
_entity_poly.type
_entity_poly.pdbx_seq_one_letter_code
_entity_poly.pdbx_strand_id
1 'polypeptide(L)' 'MEYKHIKTGNLYQLMCVANKKADKPNFPQIAVYRDVRTGEIYARPYAEFIEKFEKV' A
#
# COMPACT_ATOMS: atom_id res chain seq x y z
N MET A 1 -0.26 -5.08 -8.59
CA MET A 1 1.22 -5.16 -8.57
C MET A 1 1.61 -5.77 -7.24
N GLU A 2 2.51 -6.75 -7.20
CA GLU A 2 2.87 -7.46 -5.96
C GLU A 2 4.02 -6.78 -5.23
N TYR A 3 3.96 -6.85 -3.92
CA TYR A 3 4.87 -6.20 -2.99
C TYR A 3 5.14 -7.12 -1.80
N LYS A 4 6.38 -7.12 -1.31
CA LYS A 4 6.79 -7.86 -0.12
C LYS A 4 7.09 -6.87 1.00
N HIS A 5 6.52 -7.11 2.18
CA HIS A 5 6.82 -6.28 3.35
C HIS A 5 8.22 -6.59 3.87
N ILE A 6 9.07 -5.57 3.99
CA ILE A 6 10.51 -5.74 4.27
C ILE A 6 10.74 -6.42 5.62
N LYS A 7 9.93 -6.09 6.65
CA LYS A 7 10.12 -6.62 8.00
C LYS A 7 9.57 -8.04 8.19
N THR A 8 8.42 -8.36 7.59
CA THR A 8 7.71 -9.63 7.87
C THR A 8 7.84 -10.64 6.74
N GLY A 9 8.25 -10.22 5.55
CA GLY A 9 8.30 -11.06 4.36
C GLY A 9 6.93 -11.40 3.75
N ASN A 10 5.82 -10.92 4.34
CA ASN A 10 4.47 -11.17 3.83
C ASN A 10 4.28 -10.53 2.45
N LEU A 11 3.51 -11.20 1.59
CA LEU A 11 3.18 -10.74 0.24
C LEU A 11 1.84 -10.03 0.22
N TYR A 12 1.81 -8.92 -0.49
CA TYR A 12 0.64 -8.06 -0.65
C TYR A 12 0.49 -7.63 -2.11
N GLN A 13 -0.75 -7.46 -2.54
CA GLN A 13 -1.09 -6.91 -3.84
C GLN A 13 -1.54 -5.45 -3.67
N LEU A 14 -0.80 -4.49 -4.25
CA LEU A 14 -1.28 -3.12 -4.38
C LEU A 14 -2.42 -3.09 -5.40
N MET A 15 -3.61 -2.72 -4.94
CA MET A 15 -4.83 -2.67 -5.75
C MET A 15 -4.97 -1.31 -6.41
N CYS A 16 -4.85 -0.23 -5.64
CA CYS A 16 -4.90 1.12 -6.15
C CYS A 16 -4.20 2.10 -5.20
N VAL A 17 -4.03 3.34 -5.67
CA VAL A 17 -3.59 4.46 -4.84
C VAL A 17 -4.69 5.51 -4.89
N ALA A 18 -5.38 5.70 -3.77
CA ALA A 18 -6.44 6.70 -3.62
C ALA A 18 -5.85 8.12 -3.46
N ASN A 19 -6.68 9.13 -3.64
CA ASN A 19 -6.34 10.55 -3.49
C ASN A 19 -5.18 11.05 -4.36
N LYS A 20 -4.85 10.36 -5.47
CA LYS A 20 -3.77 10.75 -6.38
C LYS A 20 -3.82 12.19 -6.87
N LYS A 21 -5.03 12.75 -7.03
CA LYS A 21 -5.28 14.11 -7.52
C LYS A 21 -5.74 15.07 -6.42
N ALA A 22 -5.72 14.66 -5.15
CA ALA A 22 -6.08 15.55 -4.06
C ALA A 22 -4.96 16.57 -3.83
N ASP A 23 -5.34 17.84 -3.77
CA ASP A 23 -4.48 19.00 -3.49
C ASP A 23 -4.59 19.47 -2.03
N LYS A 24 -5.51 18.87 -1.27
CA LYS A 24 -5.75 19.18 0.14
C LYS A 24 -4.80 18.39 1.05
N PRO A 25 -4.12 19.04 2.01
CA PRO A 25 -3.14 18.39 2.90
C PRO A 25 -3.74 17.27 3.77
N ASN A 26 -5.03 17.35 4.08
CA ASN A 26 -5.73 16.34 4.89
C ASN A 26 -6.10 15.07 4.10
N PHE A 27 -5.79 15.01 2.81
CA PHE A 27 -6.10 13.87 1.93
C PHE A 27 -4.84 13.38 1.23
N PRO A 28 -3.86 12.82 1.97
CA PRO A 28 -2.66 12.28 1.36
C PRO A 28 -3.00 11.10 0.43
N GLN A 29 -2.08 10.79 -0.49
CA GLN A 29 -2.19 9.57 -1.29
C GLN A 29 -2.19 8.35 -0.38
N ILE A 30 -3.14 7.43 -0.59
CA ILE A 30 -3.32 6.24 0.23
C ILE A 30 -3.11 5.00 -0.63
N ALA A 31 -2.16 4.14 -0.24
CA ALA A 31 -2.04 2.80 -0.81
C ALA A 31 -3.18 1.94 -0.27
N VAL A 32 -3.97 1.33 -1.17
CA VAL A 32 -4.95 0.30 -0.83
C VAL A 32 -4.43 -1.02 -1.35
N TYR A 33 -4.24 -1.97 -0.45
CA TYR A 33 -3.53 -3.21 -0.75
C TYR A 33 -4.15 -4.38 0.01
N ARG A 34 -3.99 -5.58 -0.57
CA ARG A 34 -4.57 -6.82 -0.08
C ARG A 34 -3.48 -7.81 0.32
N ASP A 35 -3.60 -8.46 1.48
CA ASP A 35 -2.76 -9.61 1.85
C ASP A 35 -3.06 -10.77 0.88
N VAL A 36 -2.02 -11.30 0.23
CA VAL A 36 -2.18 -12.35 -0.79
C VAL A 36 -2.67 -13.66 -0.17
N ARG A 37 -2.31 -13.95 1.08
CA ARG A 37 -2.66 -15.18 1.79
C ARG A 37 -4.06 -15.11 2.39
N THR A 38 -4.40 -14.04 3.11
CA THR A 38 -5.68 -13.96 3.86
C THR A 38 -6.79 -13.26 3.06
N GLY A 39 -6.41 -12.43 2.09
CA GLY A 39 -7.34 -11.58 1.36
C GLY A 39 -7.80 -10.33 2.10
N GLU A 40 -7.28 -10.07 3.29
CA GLU A 40 -7.60 -8.88 4.07
C GLU A 40 -7.09 -7.61 3.38
N ILE A 41 -7.90 -6.55 3.43
CA ILE A 41 -7.63 -5.28 2.76
C ILE A 41 -7.19 -4.26 3.80
N TYR A 42 -6.09 -3.57 3.50
CA TYR A 42 -5.51 -2.54 4.32
C TYR A 42 -5.33 -1.25 3.53
N ALA A 43 -5.24 -0.15 4.27
CA ALA A 43 -4.97 1.17 3.73
C ALA A 43 -3.93 1.89 4.60
N ARG A 44 -2.99 2.60 3.98
CA ARG A 44 -2.02 3.47 4.68
C ARG A 44 -1.49 4.57 3.75
N PRO A 45 -0.83 5.62 4.28
CA PRO A 45 -0.17 6.61 3.45
C PRO A 45 0.78 5.97 2.42
N TYR A 46 0.74 6.42 1.18
CA TYR A 46 1.52 5.85 0.09
C TYR A 46 3.04 5.99 0.34
N ALA A 47 3.46 7.10 0.95
CA ALA A 47 4.85 7.31 1.38
C ALA A 47 5.32 6.21 2.35
N GLU A 48 4.52 5.89 3.38
CA GLU A 48 4.84 4.80 4.30
C GLU A 48 4.82 3.42 3.62
N PHE A 49 3.97 3.24 2.60
CA PHE A 49 3.91 2.00 1.85
C PHE A 49 5.19 1.79 1.03
N ILE A 50 5.72 2.81 0.34
CA ILE A 50 6.96 2.64 -0.43
C ILE A 50 8.20 2.44 0.46
N GLU A 51 8.17 2.92 1.70
CA GLU A 51 9.27 2.70 2.67
C GLU A 51 9.28 1.29 3.26
N LYS A 52 8.10 0.69 3.46
CA LYS A 52 7.95 -0.58 4.19
C LYS A 52 7.87 -1.80 3.27
N PHE A 53 7.77 -1.60 1.95
CA PHE A 53 7.53 -2.67 1.00
C PHE A 53 8.43 -2.54 -0.24
N GLU A 54 8.94 -3.68 -0.70
CA GLU A 54 9.67 -3.80 -1.95
C GLU A 54 8.78 -4.39 -3.04
N LYS A 55 8.94 -3.92 -4.28
CA LYS A 55 8.23 -4.48 -5.42
C LYS A 55 8.83 -5.84 -5.78
N VAL A 56 7.97 -6.83 -6.02
CA VAL A 56 8.34 -8.17 -6.50
C VAL A 56 8.05 -8.30 -7.98
#